data_AF-A0A8J6ALD9-F1
#
_entry.id   AF-A0A8J6ALD9-F1
#
_cell.length_a   1.000
_cell.length_b   1.000
_cell.length_c   1.000
_cell.angle_alpha   90.00
_cell.angle_beta   90.00
_cell.angle_gamma   90.00
#
_symmetry.space_group_name_H-M   'P 1'
#
loop_
_entity.id
_entity.type
_entity.pdbx_description
1 polymer ?
#
loop_
_entity_poly.entity_id
_entity_poly.type
_entity_poly.pdbx_seq_one_letter_code
_entity_poly.pdbx_strand_id
1 'polypeptide(L)'
;MHCNLSAIAKEESRTIDIYMLLNTEILKKDSSSVIQFTAHASIKADPALRVVEIASGNPEEMTVVFEALHNLEPRGYVVGWIIAISLLVGILIFLLLAVLLWKLGFFRRRYKEIIEAEKNRKENEDSWDWAQKNQ
;
A
#
# COMPACT_ATOMS: atom_id res chain seq x y z
N MET A 1 14.24 -24.26 -27.31
CA MET A 1 13.37 -24.68 -28.43
C MET A 1 14.18 -24.57 -29.72
N HIS A 2 14.09 -25.56 -30.60
CA HIS A 2 14.79 -25.55 -31.87
C HIS A 2 13.77 -25.80 -32.99
N CYS A 3 13.81 -24.98 -34.04
CA CYS A 3 12.89 -25.04 -35.16
C CYS A 3 13.68 -25.12 -36.46
N ASN A 4 13.46 -26.18 -37.22
CA ASN A 4 14.02 -26.31 -38.56
C ASN A 4 13.08 -25.63 -39.55
N LEU A 5 13.53 -24.52 -40.13
CA LEU A 5 12.81 -23.81 -41.17
C LEU A 5 13.22 -24.38 -42.53
N SER A 6 12.24 -24.69 -43.37
CA SER A 6 12.49 -25.05 -44.77
C SER A 6 12.92 -23.83 -45.59
N ALA A 7 13.20 -24.01 -46.89
CA ALA A 7 13.47 -22.89 -47.77
C ALA A 7 12.35 -21.83 -47.68
N ILE A 8 12.74 -20.58 -47.44
CA ILE A 8 11.86 -19.41 -47.37
C ILE A 8 12.12 -18.59 -48.63
N ALA A 9 11.06 -18.29 -49.39
CA ALA A 9 11.21 -17.50 -50.62
C ALA A 9 11.56 -16.04 -50.29
N LYS A 10 12.13 -15.32 -51.29
CA LYS A 10 12.35 -13.88 -51.17
C LYS A 10 11.02 -13.18 -50.89
N GLU A 11 10.97 -12.35 -49.85
CA GLU A 11 9.76 -11.66 -49.33
C GLU A 11 8.76 -12.52 -48.55
N GLU A 12 9.01 -13.82 -48.38
CA GLU A 12 8.23 -14.66 -47.47
C GLU A 12 8.76 -14.54 -46.03
N SER A 13 7.86 -14.54 -45.04
CA SER A 13 8.21 -14.54 -43.63
C SER A 13 7.55 -15.69 -42.89
N ARG A 14 8.22 -16.21 -41.86
CA ARG A 14 7.70 -17.25 -40.97
C ARG A 14 7.70 -16.72 -39.54
N THR A 15 6.55 -16.77 -38.90
CA THR A 15 6.36 -16.32 -37.52
C THR A 15 6.34 -17.52 -36.59
N ILE A 16 7.03 -17.40 -35.45
CA ILE A 16 7.01 -18.40 -34.38
C ILE A 16 6.37 -17.75 -33.16
N ASP A 17 5.16 -18.19 -32.83
CA ASP A 17 4.44 -17.69 -31.67
C ASP A 17 4.74 -18.55 -30.44
N ILE A 18 5.18 -17.91 -29.36
CA ILE A 18 5.49 -18.58 -28.09
C ILE A 18 4.51 -18.09 -27.04
N TYR A 19 3.68 -19.00 -26.54
CA TYR A 19 2.76 -18.75 -25.44
C TYR A 19 3.33 -19.31 -24.14
N MET A 20 3.34 -18.49 -23.09
CA MET A 20 3.89 -18.83 -21.79
C MET A 20 2.98 -18.29 -20.69
N LEU A 21 2.82 -19.10 -19.63
CA LEU A 21 2.08 -18.74 -18.44
C LEU A 21 3.07 -18.53 -17.29
N LEU A 22 2.98 -17.38 -16.63
CA LEU A 22 3.76 -17.10 -15.43
C LEU A 22 2.99 -17.57 -14.19
N ASN A 23 3.63 -18.39 -13.36
CA ASN A 23 3.14 -18.65 -12.01
C ASN A 23 3.53 -17.47 -11.10
N THR A 24 2.54 -16.66 -10.71
CA THR A 24 2.75 -15.46 -9.89
C THR A 24 2.96 -15.73 -8.40
N GLU A 25 2.74 -16.96 -7.92
CA GLU A 25 2.99 -17.28 -6.50
C GLU A 25 4.48 -17.22 -6.13
N ILE A 26 5.38 -17.38 -7.13
CA ILE A 26 6.83 -17.24 -6.92
C ILE A 26 7.22 -15.80 -6.49
N LEU A 27 6.43 -14.81 -6.91
CA LEU A 27 6.68 -13.39 -6.61
C LEU A 27 6.45 -13.06 -5.15
N LYS A 28 5.45 -13.70 -4.55
CA LYS A 28 5.12 -13.51 -3.13
C LYS A 28 6.22 -14.07 -2.22
N LYS A 29 6.91 -15.12 -2.67
CA LYS A 29 7.99 -15.76 -1.91
C LYS A 29 9.27 -14.93 -1.88
N ASP A 30 9.63 -14.30 -2.99
CA ASP A 30 10.93 -13.63 -3.13
C ASP A 30 10.92 -12.13 -2.82
N SER A 31 9.76 -11.56 -2.45
CA SER A 31 9.63 -10.11 -2.23
C SER A 31 10.06 -9.25 -3.43
N SER A 32 10.16 -9.84 -4.63
CA SER A 32 10.60 -9.15 -5.84
C SER A 32 9.48 -8.26 -6.38
N SER A 33 9.83 -7.03 -6.76
CA SER A 33 8.92 -6.06 -7.36
C SER A 33 8.72 -6.26 -8.86
N VAL A 34 9.66 -6.95 -9.52
CA VAL A 34 9.70 -7.08 -10.98
C VAL A 34 10.12 -8.48 -11.38
N ILE A 35 9.44 -9.05 -12.37
CA ILE A 35 9.95 -10.16 -13.16
C ILE A 35 10.28 -9.65 -14.55
N GLN A 36 11.49 -9.95 -14.99
CA GLN A 36 11.92 -9.72 -16.36
C GLN A 36 12.06 -11.07 -17.05
N PHE A 37 11.28 -11.25 -18.11
CA PHE A 37 11.40 -12.39 -19.01
C PHE A 37 12.21 -11.99 -20.22
N THR A 38 13.29 -12.71 -20.47
CA THR A 38 14.16 -12.47 -21.62
C THR A 38 14.13 -13.68 -22.52
N ALA A 39 13.64 -13.50 -23.74
CA ALA A 39 13.65 -14.52 -24.79
C ALA A 39 14.75 -14.18 -25.81
N HIS A 40 15.68 -15.10 -26.01
CA HIS A 40 16.76 -14.97 -26.97
C HIS A 40 16.50 -15.89 -28.17
N ALA A 41 16.49 -15.33 -29.38
CA ALA A 41 16.37 -16.06 -30.64
C ALA A 41 17.61 -15.84 -31.49
N SER A 42 18.11 -16.92 -32.11
CA SER A 42 19.27 -16.92 -33.00
C SER A 42 18.94 -17.78 -34.23
N ILE A 43 19.25 -17.27 -35.42
CA ILE A 43 19.00 -17.94 -36.69
C ILE A 43 20.31 -18.49 -37.22
N LYS A 44 20.37 -19.79 -37.52
CA LYS A 44 21.54 -20.40 -38.15
C LYS A 44 21.19 -20.80 -39.57
N ALA A 45 21.91 -20.23 -40.54
CA ALA A 45 21.82 -20.62 -41.94
C ALA A 45 22.76 -21.81 -42.20
N ASP A 46 22.27 -22.84 -42.89
CA ASP A 46 23.13 -23.94 -43.34
C ASP A 46 24.02 -23.44 -44.51
N PRO A 47 25.36 -23.46 -44.38
CA PRO A 47 26.27 -23.02 -45.43
C PRO A 47 26.21 -23.87 -46.70
N ALA A 48 25.64 -25.08 -46.65
CA ALA A 48 25.43 -25.93 -47.82
C ALA A 48 24.23 -25.48 -48.68
N LEU A 49 23.26 -24.78 -48.09
CA LEU A 49 22.21 -24.10 -48.83
C LEU A 49 22.75 -22.75 -49.32
N ARG A 50 22.44 -22.38 -50.56
CA ARG A 50 22.86 -21.09 -51.16
C ARG A 50 22.11 -19.93 -50.51
N VAL A 51 22.44 -19.61 -49.26
CA VAL A 51 21.86 -18.50 -48.50
C VAL A 51 22.53 -17.22 -48.95
N VAL A 52 21.72 -16.24 -49.39
CA VAL A 52 22.19 -14.91 -49.76
C VAL A 52 21.91 -14.00 -48.56
N GLU A 53 22.96 -13.62 -47.83
CA GLU A 53 22.86 -12.57 -46.82
C GLU A 53 22.54 -11.25 -47.51
N ILE A 54 21.41 -10.66 -47.14
CA ILE A 54 21.02 -9.34 -47.62
C ILE A 54 21.83 -8.33 -46.82
N ALA A 55 22.61 -7.48 -47.48
CA ALA A 55 23.50 -6.50 -46.83
C ALA A 55 22.78 -5.47 -45.92
N SER A 56 21.45 -5.43 -45.95
CA SER A 56 20.57 -4.63 -45.08
C SER A 56 19.55 -5.48 -44.31
N GLY A 57 19.85 -6.76 -44.07
CA GLY A 57 18.99 -7.69 -43.36
C GLY A 57 18.90 -7.42 -41.86
N ASN A 58 17.90 -8.03 -41.21
CA ASN A 58 17.77 -8.03 -39.75
C ASN A 58 18.96 -8.77 -39.09
N PRO A 59 19.27 -8.47 -37.82
CA PRO A 59 20.34 -9.15 -37.09
C PRO A 59 20.05 -10.65 -36.95
N GLU A 60 21.11 -11.47 -36.95
CA GLU A 60 21.07 -12.93 -36.76
C GLU A 60 20.51 -13.32 -35.38
N GLU A 61 20.69 -12.42 -34.41
CA GLU A 61 20.21 -12.57 -33.04
C GLU A 61 19.22 -11.46 -32.70
N MET A 62 18.13 -11.85 -32.05
CA MET A 62 17.12 -10.92 -31.55
C MET A 62 16.74 -11.31 -30.12
N THR A 63 16.74 -10.31 -29.25
CA THR A 63 16.31 -10.46 -27.86
C THR A 63 15.01 -9.71 -27.65
N VAL A 64 14.01 -10.41 -27.10
CA VAL A 64 12.75 -9.81 -26.69
C VAL A 64 12.70 -9.83 -25.16
N VAL A 65 12.43 -8.68 -24.57
CA VAL A 65 12.32 -8.51 -23.13
C VAL A 65 10.88 -8.16 -22.79
N PHE A 66 10.29 -8.90 -21.87
CA PHE A 66 8.98 -8.61 -21.30
C PHE A 66 9.14 -8.36 -19.80
N GLU A 67 8.72 -7.18 -19.35
CA GLU A 67 8.75 -6.80 -17.94
C GLU A 67 7.34 -6.91 -17.34
N ALA A 68 7.22 -7.73 -16.30
CA ALA A 68 6.01 -7.84 -15.49
C ALA A 68 6.25 -7.16 -14.14
N LEU A 69 5.63 -6.00 -13.93
CA LEU A 69 5.60 -5.34 -12.63
C LEU A 69 4.66 -6.09 -11.69
N HIS A 70 5.16 -6.53 -10.54
CA HIS A 70 4.33 -7.03 -9.46
C HIS A 70 4.11 -5.89 -8.46
N ASN A 71 2.90 -5.31 -8.48
CA ASN A 71 2.52 -4.28 -7.51
C ASN A 71 2.42 -4.95 -6.13
N LEU A 72 3.41 -4.70 -5.28
CA LEU A 72 3.50 -5.32 -3.96
C LEU A 72 2.29 -4.89 -3.13
N GLU A 73 1.50 -5.87 -2.69
CA GLU A 73 0.63 -5.68 -1.54
C GLU A 73 1.44 -5.05 -0.39
N PRO A 74 0.91 -4.02 0.29
CA PRO A 74 1.63 -3.33 1.34
C PRO A 74 2.01 -4.36 2.40
N ARG A 75 3.33 -4.63 2.51
CA ARG A 75 3.90 -5.54 3.51
C ARG A 75 3.21 -5.29 4.84
N GLY A 76 2.61 -6.31 5.45
CA GLY A 76 1.75 -6.17 6.64
C GLY A 76 2.36 -5.36 7.79
N TYR A 77 3.70 -5.27 7.84
CA TYR A 77 4.43 -4.32 8.68
C TYR A 77 3.93 -2.88 8.51
N VAL A 78 3.83 -2.37 7.28
CA VAL A 78 3.37 -0.99 6.96
C VAL A 78 1.95 -0.75 7.50
N VAL A 79 1.07 -1.74 7.40
CA VAL A 79 -0.29 -1.65 7.97
C VAL A 79 -0.25 -1.50 9.49
N GLY A 80 0.61 -2.27 10.17
CA GLY A 80 0.83 -2.15 11.61
C GLY A 80 1.36 -0.76 12.03
N TRP A 81 2.29 -0.19 11.27
CA TRP A 81 2.80 1.17 11.53
C TRP A 81 1.75 2.25 11.36
N ILE A 82 0.91 2.14 10.34
CA ILE A 82 -0.19 3.09 10.12
C ILE A 82 -1.13 3.08 11.33
N ILE A 83 -1.48 1.90 11.86
CA ILE A 83 -2.34 1.78 13.04
C ILE A 83 -1.65 2.39 14.28
N ALA A 84 -0.38 2.04 14.53
CA ALA A 84 0.36 2.54 15.68
C ALA A 84 0.51 4.08 15.68
N ILE A 85 0.85 4.67 14.52
CA ILE A 85 0.99 6.12 14.37
C ILE A 85 -0.38 6.79 14.51
N SER A 86 -1.43 6.22 13.91
CA SER A 86 -2.80 6.75 14.02
C SER A 86 -3.28 6.78 15.48
N LEU A 87 -2.96 5.73 16.26
CA LEU A 87 -3.27 5.69 17.69
C LEU A 87 -2.52 6.77 18.48
N LEU A 88 -1.22 6.93 18.24
CA LEU A 88 -0.41 7.97 18.88
C LEU A 88 -0.96 9.38 18.61
N VAL A 89 -1.24 9.68 17.34
CA VAL A 89 -1.80 10.98 16.93
C VAL A 89 -3.19 11.18 17.51
N GLY A 90 -4.05 10.15 17.52
CA GLY A 90 -5.38 10.20 18.11
C GLY A 90 -5.36 10.51 19.61
N ILE A 91 -4.48 9.84 20.36
CA ILE A 91 -4.30 10.10 21.80
C ILE A 91 -3.79 11.52 22.04
N LEU A 92 -2.83 11.98 21.24
CA LEU A 92 -2.28 13.34 21.36
C LEU A 92 -3.37 14.40 21.16
N ILE A 93 -4.20 14.25 20.11
CA ILE A 93 -5.34 15.14 19.86
C ILE A 93 -6.35 15.07 21.01
N PHE A 94 -6.66 13.87 21.50
CA PHE A 94 -7.59 13.70 22.62
C PHE A 94 -7.11 14.42 23.89
N LEU A 95 -5.81 14.30 24.24
CA LEU A 95 -5.22 15.00 25.36
C LEU A 95 -5.23 16.53 25.16
N LEU A 96 -4.94 17.01 23.96
CA LEU A 96 -5.04 18.42 23.62
C LEU A 96 -6.46 18.93 23.80
N LEU A 97 -7.47 18.20 23.33
CA LEU A 97 -8.88 18.56 23.53
C LEU A 97 -9.25 18.58 25.01
N ALA A 98 -8.79 17.61 25.80
CA ALA A 98 -9.02 17.61 27.25
C ALA A 98 -8.42 18.85 27.93
N VAL A 99 -7.19 19.25 27.56
CA VAL A 99 -6.54 20.45 28.08
C VAL A 99 -7.23 21.73 27.60
N LEU A 100 -7.69 21.78 26.34
CA LEU A 100 -8.44 22.91 25.81
C LEU A 100 -9.78 23.06 26.53
N LEU A 101 -10.54 21.99 26.72
CA LEU A 101 -11.79 22.00 27.49
C LEU A 101 -11.56 22.38 28.95
N TRP A 102 -10.44 21.97 29.54
CA TRP A 102 -10.00 22.37 30.86
C TRP A 102 -9.70 23.88 30.93
N LYS A 103 -8.92 24.41 29.97
CA LYS A 103 -8.48 25.81 29.93
C LYS A 103 -9.59 26.77 29.51
N LEU A 104 -10.51 26.35 28.65
CA LEU A 104 -11.74 27.06 28.28
C LEU A 104 -12.80 27.02 29.41
N GLY A 105 -12.52 26.31 30.51
CA GLY A 105 -13.31 26.41 31.73
C GLY A 105 -14.65 25.69 31.67
N PHE A 106 -14.86 24.76 30.71
CA PHE A 106 -16.09 23.95 30.63
C PHE A 106 -16.33 23.15 31.92
N PHE A 107 -15.27 22.55 32.46
CA PHE A 107 -15.31 21.87 33.75
C PHE A 107 -15.41 22.84 34.93
N ARG A 108 -14.73 23.99 34.89
CA ARG A 108 -14.66 24.93 36.02
C ARG A 108 -15.97 25.70 36.23
N ARG A 109 -16.72 26.04 35.17
CA ARG A 109 -18.06 26.66 35.28
C ARG A 109 -19.09 25.68 35.83
N ARG A 110 -19.17 24.47 35.26
CA ARG A 110 -20.15 23.47 35.67
C ARG A 110 -19.88 22.96 37.10
N TYR A 111 -18.63 22.75 37.49
CA TYR A 111 -18.31 22.38 38.88
C TYR A 111 -18.59 23.50 39.87
N LYS A 112 -18.33 24.78 39.53
CA LYS A 112 -18.69 25.90 40.42
C LYS A 112 -20.20 25.99 40.62
N GLU A 113 -20.98 25.97 39.54
CA GLU A 113 -22.44 26.05 39.61
C GLU A 113 -23.05 24.90 40.43
N ILE A 114 -22.56 23.67 40.22
CA ILE A 114 -23.05 22.50 40.97
C ILE A 114 -22.64 22.57 42.45
N ILE A 115 -21.39 22.94 42.75
CA ILE A 115 -20.91 23.05 44.14
C ILE A 115 -21.60 24.21 44.88
N GLU A 116 -21.82 25.34 44.22
CA GLU A 116 -22.46 26.51 44.80
C GLU A 116 -23.95 26.27 45.03
N ALA A 117 -24.63 25.55 44.13
CA ALA A 117 -26.00 25.08 44.35
C ALA A 117 -26.12 24.09 45.52
N GLU A 118 -25.17 23.15 45.65
CA GLU A 118 -25.11 22.20 46.76
C GLU A 118 -24.80 22.91 48.10
N LYS A 119 -23.91 23.92 48.08
CA LYS A 119 -23.57 24.74 49.25
C LYS A 119 -24.74 25.61 49.70
N ASN A 120 -25.42 26.29 48.76
CA ASN A 120 -26.61 27.08 49.05
C ASN A 120 -27.75 26.21 49.60
N ARG A 121 -27.89 24.95 49.14
CA ARG A 121 -28.87 24.01 49.71
C ARG A 121 -28.56 23.69 51.17
N LYS A 122 -27.30 23.34 51.47
CA LYS A 122 -26.87 23.01 52.84
C LYS A 122 -26.94 24.21 53.80
N GLU A 123 -26.49 25.39 53.37
CA GLU A 123 -26.61 26.61 54.19
C GLU A 123 -28.08 26.97 54.49
N ASN A 124 -28.99 26.71 53.56
CA ASN A 124 -30.42 26.93 53.79
C ASN A 124 -31.00 25.88 54.74
N GLU A 125 -30.65 24.59 54.61
CA GLU A 125 -31.02 23.53 55.57
C GLU A 125 -30.53 23.84 57.00
N ASP A 126 -29.26 24.22 57.16
CA ASP A 126 -28.67 24.59 58.44
C ASP A 126 -29.34 25.87 59.03
N SER A 127 -29.83 26.77 58.17
CA SER A 127 -30.56 27.98 58.57
C SER A 127 -32.01 27.73 59.02
N TRP A 128 -32.62 26.59 58.74
CA TRP A 128 -33.96 26.27 59.27
C TRP A 128 -33.88 25.51 60.59
N ASP A 129 -32.77 24.79 60.82
CA ASP A 129 -32.54 24.01 62.04
C ASP A 129 -32.41 24.90 63.30
N TRP A 130 -31.82 26.10 63.18
CA TRP A 130 -31.76 27.05 64.31
C TRP A 130 -33.11 27.68 64.66
N ALA A 131 -34.00 27.85 63.68
CA ALA A 131 -35.31 28.45 63.89
C ALA A 131 -36.28 27.49 64.60
N GLN A 132 -36.13 26.18 64.38
CA GLN A 132 -36.91 25.16 65.08
C GLN A 132 -36.44 24.87 66.50
N LYS A 133 -35.17 25.17 66.83
CA LYS A 133 -34.59 24.93 68.17
C LYS A 133 -34.94 26.01 69.21
N ASN A 134 -35.51 27.13 68.78
CA ASN A 134 -35.81 28.30 69.62
C ASN A 134 -37.29 28.45 70.00
N GLN A 135 -38.07 27.37 69.97
CA GLN A 135 -39.47 27.33 70.41
C GLN A 135 -39.68 26.21 71.42
#